data_AF-A0A7K8SGR1-F1
#
_entry.id   AF-A0A7K8SGR1-F1
#
_cell.length_a   1.000
_cell.length_b   1.000
_cell.length_c   1.000
_cell.angle_alpha   90.00
_cell.angle_beta   90.00
_cell.angle_gamma   90.00
#
_symmetry.space_group_name_H-M   'P 1'
#
loop_
_entity.id
_entity.type
_entity.pdbx_description
1 polymer ?
#
loop_
_entity_poly.entity_id
_entity_poly.type
_entity_poly.pdbx_seq_one_letter_code
_entity_poly.pdbx_strand_id
1 'polypeptide(L)'
;GRVVAAVPAGDSSDVAVAVAAAAAAAEAWAGLGWPRRGQHLARLAAALEGDPGVALGALLALGGGRPLCRTLGAELDLALRPLRGLEPPEGGWRPLGVVALVLAGPCSLPELLWKLGPLLAMGECREGQRGTKGDSWGQRG
;
A
#
# COMPACT_ATOMS: atom_id res chain seq x y z
N GLY A 1 12.68 -24.08 20.19
CA GLY A 1 11.79 -22.92 19.97
C GLY A 1 10.35 -23.33 20.23
N ARG A 2 9.50 -22.39 20.65
CA ARG A 2 8.05 -22.62 20.83
C ARG A 2 7.33 -22.25 19.53
N VAL A 3 6.35 -23.05 19.12
CA VAL A 3 5.46 -22.71 17.99
C VAL A 3 4.60 -21.51 18.40
N VAL A 4 4.63 -20.44 17.58
CA VAL A 4 3.87 -19.20 17.82
C VAL A 4 2.58 -19.12 17.01
N ALA A 5 2.56 -19.72 15.82
CA ALA A 5 1.41 -19.79 14.92
C ALA A 5 1.58 -20.91 13.89
N ALA A 6 0.48 -21.35 13.31
CA ALA A 6 0.46 -22.17 12.10
C ALA A 6 -0.06 -21.31 10.94
N VAL A 7 0.64 -21.33 9.81
CA VAL A 7 0.30 -20.56 8.61
C VAL A 7 0.16 -21.53 7.44
N PRO A 8 -0.89 -21.42 6.60
CA PRO A 8 -1.01 -22.26 5.42
C PRO A 8 0.16 -22.05 4.45
N ALA A 9 0.68 -23.14 3.89
CA ALA A 9 1.64 -23.10 2.79
C ALA A 9 0.84 -23.14 1.48
N GLY A 10 0.67 -21.98 0.86
CA GLY A 10 -0.09 -21.86 -0.38
C GLY A 10 0.61 -22.52 -1.57
N ASP A 11 -0.17 -22.91 -2.57
CA ASP A 11 0.31 -23.53 -3.80
C ASP A 11 0.04 -22.67 -5.05
N SER A 12 0.28 -23.25 -6.24
CA SER A 12 0.05 -22.54 -7.51
C SER A 12 -1.41 -22.15 -7.74
N SER A 13 -2.37 -22.88 -7.16
CA SER A 13 -3.79 -22.56 -7.27
C SER A 13 -4.14 -21.33 -6.44
N ASP A 14 -3.62 -21.21 -5.22
CA ASP A 14 -3.79 -20.02 -4.38
C ASP A 14 -3.21 -18.77 -5.06
N VAL A 15 -2.02 -18.92 -5.67
CA VAL A 15 -1.38 -17.85 -6.43
C VAL A 15 -2.25 -17.43 -7.62
N ALA A 16 -2.81 -18.38 -8.37
CA ALA A 16 -3.69 -18.07 -9.50
C ALA A 16 -4.96 -17.31 -9.06
N VAL A 17 -5.56 -17.70 -7.93
CA VAL A 17 -6.71 -17.00 -7.34
C VAL A 17 -6.35 -15.57 -6.93
N ALA A 18 -5.21 -15.39 -6.27
CA ALA A 18 -4.73 -14.06 -5.86
C ALA A 18 -4.45 -13.14 -7.06
N VAL A 19 -3.83 -13.66 -8.12
CA VAL A 19 -3.57 -12.91 -9.36
C VAL A 19 -4.87 -12.54 -10.07
N ALA A 20 -5.84 -13.47 -10.15
CA ALA A 20 -7.14 -13.20 -10.76
C ALA A 20 -7.91 -12.10 -9.99
N ALA A 21 -7.91 -12.16 -8.66
CA ALA A 21 -8.54 -11.13 -7.83
C ALA A 21 -7.85 -9.75 -8.00
N ALA A 22 -6.52 -9.72 -8.02
CA ALA A 22 -5.75 -8.50 -8.25
C ALA A 22 -6.03 -7.91 -9.65
N ALA A 23 -6.08 -8.77 -10.69
CA ALA A 23 -6.39 -8.34 -12.05
C ALA A 23 -7.80 -7.76 -12.16
N ALA A 24 -8.81 -8.39 -11.52
CA ALA A 24 -10.18 -7.89 -11.50
C ALA A 24 -10.31 -6.54 -10.79
N ALA A 25 -9.49 -6.26 -9.78
CA ALA A 25 -9.49 -4.99 -9.05
C ALA A 25 -8.60 -3.90 -9.68
N ALA A 26 -7.68 -4.27 -10.58
CA ALA A 26 -6.62 -3.39 -11.06
C ALA A 26 -7.15 -2.13 -11.75
N GLU A 27 -8.14 -2.26 -12.62
CA GLU A 27 -8.73 -1.13 -13.35
C GLU A 27 -9.43 -0.16 -12.40
N ALA A 28 -10.27 -0.68 -11.50
CA ALA A 28 -10.96 0.12 -10.51
C ALA A 28 -9.99 0.87 -9.59
N TRP A 29 -8.92 0.20 -9.13
CA TRP A 29 -7.88 0.80 -8.30
C TRP A 29 -7.09 1.88 -9.04
N ALA A 30 -6.66 1.59 -10.27
CA ALA A 30 -5.98 2.54 -11.14
C ALA A 30 -6.82 3.81 -11.37
N GLY A 31 -8.14 3.65 -11.51
CA GLY A 31 -9.10 4.74 -11.71
C GLY A 31 -9.37 5.63 -10.50
N LEU A 32 -8.96 5.27 -9.27
CA LEU A 32 -9.29 6.04 -8.05
C LEU A 32 -8.66 7.45 -8.01
N GLY A 33 -7.71 7.77 -8.88
CA GLY A 33 -6.95 9.02 -8.82
C GLY A 33 -6.06 9.11 -7.57
N TRP A 34 -5.05 9.98 -7.62
CA TRP A 34 -4.05 10.07 -6.54
C TRP A 34 -4.65 10.41 -5.16
N PRO A 35 -5.51 11.43 -5.01
CA PRO A 35 -5.98 11.85 -3.68
C PRO A 35 -6.74 10.75 -2.93
N ARG A 36 -7.52 9.94 -3.65
CA ARG A 36 -8.30 8.86 -3.05
C ARG A 36 -7.41 7.68 -2.66
N ARG A 37 -6.41 7.33 -3.47
CA ARG A 37 -5.38 6.34 -3.09
C ARG A 37 -4.60 6.79 -1.86
N GLY A 38 -4.18 8.06 -1.82
CA GLY A 38 -3.55 8.66 -0.64
C GLY A 38 -4.41 8.55 0.62
N GLN A 39 -5.72 8.78 0.52
CA GLN A 39 -6.65 8.58 1.64
C GLN A 39 -6.73 7.11 2.10
N HIS A 40 -6.72 6.15 1.19
CA HIS A 40 -6.68 4.73 1.57
C HIS A 40 -5.39 4.36 2.29
N LEU A 41 -4.24 4.88 1.84
CA LEU A 41 -2.95 4.65 2.48
C LEU A 41 -2.85 5.34 3.84
N ALA A 42 -3.37 6.56 3.98
CA ALA A 42 -3.44 7.24 5.27
C ALA A 42 -4.35 6.48 6.26
N ARG A 43 -5.48 5.92 5.79
CA ARG A 43 -6.35 5.07 6.63
C ARG A 43 -5.66 3.77 7.03
N LEU A 44 -4.89 3.15 6.13
CA LEU A 44 -4.07 1.99 6.46
C LEU A 44 -3.04 2.33 7.54
N ALA A 45 -2.36 3.47 7.41
CA ALA A 45 -1.41 3.95 8.41
C ALA A 45 -2.08 4.13 9.77
N ALA A 46 -3.22 4.81 9.81
CA ALA A 46 -3.99 5.04 11.04
C ALA A 46 -4.48 3.73 11.68
N ALA A 47 -4.89 2.73 10.88
CA ALA A 47 -5.28 1.42 11.40
C ALA A 47 -4.09 0.67 12.04
N LEU A 48 -2.89 0.85 11.48
CA LEU A 48 -1.66 0.24 11.98
C LEU A 48 -1.00 1.03 13.12
N GLU A 49 -1.52 2.20 13.49
CA GLU A 49 -1.09 2.91 14.70
C GLU A 49 -1.65 2.28 15.98
N GLY A 50 -2.78 1.58 15.87
CA GLY A 50 -3.46 0.94 17.00
C GLY A 50 -3.03 -0.52 17.22
N ASP A 51 -3.87 -1.24 17.96
CA ASP A 51 -3.69 -2.66 18.29
C ASP A 51 -3.34 -3.57 17.10
N PRO A 52 -3.89 -3.38 15.88
CA PRO A 52 -3.51 -4.20 14.73
C PRO A 52 -2.02 -4.10 14.37
N GLY A 53 -1.43 -2.90 14.45
CA GLY A 53 -0.01 -2.71 14.18
C GLY A 53 0.88 -3.29 15.28
N VAL A 54 0.46 -3.18 16.53
CA VAL A 54 1.15 -3.81 17.68
C VAL A 54 1.14 -5.34 17.54
N ALA A 55 -0.01 -5.93 17.21
CA ALA A 55 -0.14 -7.37 17.00
C ALA A 55 0.75 -7.85 15.83
N LEU A 56 0.70 -7.14 14.68
CA LEU A 56 1.52 -7.46 13.52
C LEU A 56 3.02 -7.33 13.83
N GLY A 57 3.43 -6.23 14.47
CA GLY A 57 4.82 -6.01 14.88
C GLY A 57 5.32 -7.08 15.84
N ALA A 58 4.51 -7.48 16.81
CA ALA A 58 4.86 -8.56 17.75
C ALA A 58 5.03 -9.91 17.03
N LEU A 59 4.14 -10.25 16.09
CA LEU A 59 4.26 -11.49 15.30
C LEU A 59 5.53 -11.51 14.46
N LEU A 60 5.84 -10.41 13.78
CA LEU A 60 7.06 -10.29 12.97
C LEU A 60 8.33 -10.33 13.84
N ALA A 61 8.29 -9.73 15.03
CA ALA A 61 9.39 -9.78 15.99
C ALA A 61 9.63 -11.22 16.49
N LEU A 62 8.57 -11.92 16.89
CA LEU A 62 8.64 -13.31 17.37
C LEU A 62 9.10 -14.27 16.27
N GLY A 63 8.56 -14.13 15.05
CA GLY A 63 8.95 -14.97 13.92
C GLY A 63 10.38 -14.74 13.43
N GLY A 64 10.88 -13.51 13.57
CA GLY A 64 12.24 -13.13 13.17
C GLY A 64 13.29 -13.17 14.29
N GLY A 65 12.91 -13.46 15.53
CA GLY A 65 13.80 -13.40 16.69
C GLY A 65 14.29 -11.97 17.02
N ARG A 66 13.55 -10.93 16.62
CA ARG A 66 13.91 -9.53 16.87
C ARG A 66 13.35 -9.05 18.22
N PRO A 67 14.01 -8.08 18.89
CA PRO A 67 13.46 -7.49 20.10
C PRO A 67 12.12 -6.79 19.86
N LEU A 68 11.14 -7.05 20.72
CA LEU A 68 9.81 -6.41 20.67
C LEU A 68 9.91 -4.88 20.78
N CYS A 69 10.74 -4.38 21.70
CA CYS A 69 10.94 -2.94 21.89
C CYS A 69 11.48 -2.22 20.64
N ARG A 70 12.27 -2.91 19.82
CA ARG A 70 12.76 -2.39 18.55
C ARG A 70 11.64 -2.32 17.51
N THR A 71 10.90 -3.42 17.37
CA THR A 71 9.85 -3.57 16.35
C THR A 71 8.64 -2.67 16.65
N LEU A 72 8.22 -2.58 17.92
CA LEU A 72 7.09 -1.78 18.39
C LEU A 72 7.45 -0.34 18.74
N GLY A 73 8.75 -0.02 18.85
CA GLY A 73 9.24 1.33 19.06
C GLY A 73 9.44 2.05 17.72
N ALA A 74 10.69 2.43 17.44
CA ALA A 74 11.01 3.25 16.27
C ALA A 74 10.67 2.59 14.92
N GLU A 75 10.68 1.26 14.82
CA GLU A 75 10.40 0.59 13.54
C GLU A 75 8.94 0.70 13.10
N LEU A 76 7.97 0.69 14.03
CA LEU A 76 6.56 0.87 13.68
C LEU A 76 6.35 2.25 13.06
N ASP A 77 6.78 3.31 13.74
CA ASP A 77 6.68 4.67 13.21
C ASP A 77 7.42 4.84 11.89
N LEU A 78 8.63 4.27 11.77
CA LEU A 78 9.41 4.31 10.55
C LEU A 78 8.69 3.60 9.39
N ALA A 79 8.04 2.47 9.66
CA ALA A 79 7.30 1.70 8.67
C ALA A 79 6.07 2.45 8.14
N LEU A 80 5.42 3.25 8.99
CA LEU A 80 4.20 3.99 8.65
C LEU A 80 4.45 5.31 7.92
N ARG A 81 5.63 5.91 8.06
CA ARG A 81 5.96 7.20 7.42
C ARG A 81 5.62 7.27 5.93
N PRO A 82 5.99 6.28 5.09
CA PRO A 82 5.64 6.35 3.68
C PRO A 82 4.13 6.28 3.42
N LEU A 83 3.34 5.71 4.32
CA LEU A 83 1.89 5.62 4.12
C LEU A 83 1.16 6.93 4.46
N ARG A 84 1.74 7.77 5.34
CA ARG A 84 1.12 9.02 5.84
C ARG A 84 1.32 10.23 4.93
N GLY A 85 2.25 10.19 3.96
CA GLY A 85 2.69 11.39 3.24
C GLY A 85 3.16 11.09 1.81
N LEU A 86 2.48 10.18 1.11
CA LEU A 86 2.74 9.95 -0.30
C LEU A 86 2.24 11.14 -1.12
N GLU A 87 3.20 11.86 -1.70
CA GLU A 87 2.96 12.95 -2.64
C GLU A 87 2.78 12.43 -4.07
N PRO A 88 1.89 13.04 -4.87
CA PRO A 88 1.67 12.64 -6.25
C PRO A 88 2.99 12.74 -7.02
N PRO A 89 3.35 11.70 -7.79
CA PRO A 89 4.52 11.79 -8.64
C PRO A 89 4.27 12.86 -9.72
N GLU A 90 5.26 13.71 -9.96
CA GLU A 90 5.20 14.73 -11.00
C GLU A 90 5.22 14.06 -12.39
N GLY A 91 4.30 14.45 -13.28
CA GLY A 91 4.24 13.95 -14.66
C GLY A 91 3.18 12.88 -14.92
N GLY A 92 3.07 12.45 -16.18
CA GLY A 92 2.11 11.42 -16.61
C GLY A 92 2.65 10.02 -16.33
N TRP A 93 2.11 9.35 -15.31
CA TRP A 93 2.48 7.98 -14.94
C TRP A 93 1.31 7.03 -15.17
N ARG A 94 1.66 5.82 -15.63
CA ARG A 94 0.72 4.72 -15.87
C ARG A 94 1.00 3.56 -14.90
N PRO A 95 -0.02 2.94 -14.30
CA PRO A 95 0.18 1.75 -13.48
C PRO A 95 0.74 0.60 -14.31
N LEU A 96 1.55 -0.22 -13.66
CA LEU A 96 2.06 -1.46 -14.23
C LEU A 96 1.02 -2.58 -14.29
N GLY A 97 -0.09 -2.44 -13.53
CA GLY A 97 -1.09 -3.49 -13.35
C GLY A 97 -0.78 -4.34 -12.12
N VAL A 98 -0.90 -5.66 -12.25
CA VAL A 98 -0.64 -6.60 -11.15
C VAL A 98 0.86 -6.77 -10.94
N VAL A 99 1.33 -6.56 -9.71
CA VAL A 99 2.74 -6.71 -9.32
C VAL A 99 2.86 -7.76 -8.21
N ALA A 100 3.75 -8.74 -8.42
CA ALA A 100 4.11 -9.71 -7.39
C ALA A 100 5.17 -9.11 -6.45
N LEU A 101 4.89 -9.11 -5.15
CA LEU A 101 5.83 -8.70 -4.10
C LEU A 101 6.39 -9.94 -3.39
N VAL A 102 7.70 -10.17 -3.51
CA VAL A 102 8.40 -11.25 -2.82
C VAL A 102 9.37 -10.64 -1.81
N LEU A 103 9.35 -11.14 -0.58
CA LEU A 103 10.21 -10.69 0.52
C LEU A 103 11.09 -11.84 0.98
N ALA A 104 12.37 -11.56 1.24
CA ALA A 104 13.25 -12.51 1.90
C ALA A 104 12.86 -12.62 3.39
N GLY A 105 12.85 -13.85 3.92
CA GLY A 105 12.45 -14.11 5.30
C GLY A 105 13.61 -13.99 6.31
N PRO A 106 13.33 -13.67 7.59
CA PRO A 106 12.12 -13.05 8.13
C PRO A 106 12.13 -11.52 7.93
N CYS A 107 11.13 -10.97 7.25
CA CYS A 107 11.10 -9.53 6.95
C CYS A 107 10.69 -8.67 8.16
N SER A 108 11.09 -7.41 8.15
CA SER A 108 10.68 -6.38 9.12
C SER A 108 9.41 -5.64 8.66
N LEU A 109 8.72 -4.99 9.60
CA LEU A 109 7.54 -4.19 9.26
C LEU A 109 7.89 -3.05 8.27
N PRO A 110 9.03 -2.32 8.41
CA PRO A 110 9.48 -1.39 7.39
C PRO A 110 9.69 -2.04 6.02
N GLU A 111 10.38 -3.18 5.92
CA GLU A 111 10.63 -3.85 4.63
C GLU A 111 9.34 -4.19 3.88
N LEU A 112 8.31 -4.63 4.60
CA LEU A 112 6.99 -4.90 4.05
C LEU A 112 6.30 -3.61 3.58
N LEU A 113 6.12 -2.64 4.48
CA LEU A 113 5.31 -1.46 4.19
C LEU A 113 5.97 -0.50 3.20
N TRP A 114 7.30 -0.43 3.17
CA TRP A 114 8.03 0.41 2.24
C TRP A 114 8.01 -0.11 0.80
N LYS A 115 7.77 -1.41 0.61
CA LYS A 115 7.54 -1.99 -0.72
C LYS A 115 6.06 -1.93 -1.09
N LEU A 116 5.17 -2.22 -0.15
CA LEU A 116 3.72 -2.22 -0.40
C LEU A 116 3.17 -0.81 -0.65
N GLY A 117 3.60 0.19 0.13
CA GLY A 117 3.16 1.58 0.04
C GLY A 117 3.24 2.15 -1.38
N PRO A 118 4.43 2.21 -2.03
CA PRO A 118 4.56 2.72 -3.38
C PRO A 118 3.80 1.87 -4.41
N LEU A 119 3.75 0.54 -4.26
CA LEU A 119 2.99 -0.31 -5.19
C LEU A 119 1.49 0.03 -5.21
N LEU A 120 0.93 0.37 -4.05
CA LEU A 120 -0.47 0.77 -3.94
C LEU A 120 -0.69 2.23 -4.33
N ALA A 121 0.29 3.10 -4.12
CA ALA A 121 0.21 4.51 -4.47
C ALA A 121 0.18 4.74 -5.99
N MET A 122 1.00 3.97 -6.71
CA MET A 122 1.19 4.09 -8.16
C MET A 122 -0.05 3.57 -8.91
N GLY A 123 -0.91 4.49 -9.32
CA GLY A 123 -2.01 4.27 -10.25
C GLY A 123 -2.00 5.33 -11.35
N GLU A 124 -3.06 5.40 -12.15
CA GLU A 124 -3.16 6.48 -13.14
C GLU A 124 -3.14 7.83 -12.42
N CYS A 125 -2.21 8.69 -12.78
CA CYS A 125 -2.21 10.10 -12.40
C CYS A 125 -2.71 10.90 -13.60
N ARG A 126 -4.00 11.26 -13.59
CA ARG A 126 -4.53 12.27 -14.51
C ARG A 126 -4.34 13.63 -13.86
N GLU A 127 -3.27 14.31 -14.23
CA GLU A 127 -3.08 15.74 -13.96
C GLU A 127 -4.30 16.50 -14.52
N GLY A 128 -5.08 17.13 -13.65
CA GLY A 128 -6.12 18.09 -14.03
C GLY A 128 -7.37 17.55 -14.74
N GLN A 129 -8.37 17.13 -13.96
CA GLN A 129 -9.73 17.60 -14.23
C GLN A 129 -10.05 18.72 -13.23
N ARG A 130 -9.37 19.86 -13.41
CA ARG A 130 -9.94 21.15 -13.01
C ARG A 130 -11.20 21.28 -13.85
N GLY A 131 -12.37 21.18 -13.23
CA GLY A 131 -13.64 21.19 -13.95
C GLY A 131 -13.68 22.34 -14.93
N THR A 132 -13.74 22.04 -16.22
CA THR A 132 -14.16 23.01 -17.24
C THR A 132 -15.65 23.20 -17.04
N LYS A 133 -16.01 24.03 -16.05
CA LYS A 133 -17.31 24.67 -16.02
C LYS A 133 -17.33 25.58 -17.23
N GLY A 134 -18.26 25.33 -18.16
CA GLY A 134 -18.52 26.25 -19.26
C GLY A 134 -18.75 27.66 -18.73
N ASP A 135 -18.42 28.66 -19.55
CA ASP A 135 -19.44 29.51 -20.15
C ASP A 135 -18.80 30.54 -21.08
N SER A 136 -19.21 30.42 -22.33
CA SER A 136 -19.18 31.36 -23.44
C SER A 136 -19.15 32.85 -23.07
N TRP A 137 -18.09 33.56 -23.46
CA TRP A 137 -18.15 34.97 -23.86
C TRP A 137 -17.09 35.23 -24.93
N GLY A 138 -17.51 35.53 -26.16
CA GLY A 138 -16.57 35.91 -27.21
C GLY A 138 -17.05 35.72 -28.65
N GLN A 139 -18.30 36.04 -28.98
CA GLN A 139 -18.70 36.36 -30.35
C GLN A 139 -19.71 37.50 -30.31
N ARG A 140 -19.23 38.72 -30.56
CA ARG A 140 -20.01 39.78 -31.21
C ARG A 140 -19.07 40.47 -32.18
N GLY A 141 -19.38 40.34 -33.47
CA GLY A 141 -19.00 41.29 -34.49
C GLY A 141 -19.81 42.57 -34.39
#